data_AF-A0A9D5NW03-F1
#
_entry.id   AF-A0A9D5NW03-F1
#
_cell.length_a   1.000
_cell.length_b   1.000
_cell.length_c   1.000
_cell.angle_alpha   90.00
_cell.angle_beta   90.00
_cell.angle_gamma   90.00
#
_symmetry.space_group_name_H-M   'P 1'
#
loop_
_entity.id
_entity.type
_entity.pdbx_description
1 polymer ?
#
loop_
_entity_poly.entity_id
_entity_poly.type
_entity_poly.pdbx_seq_one_letter_code
_entity_poly.pdbx_strand_id
1 'polypeptide(L)' 'MEYITLSNGVKMPTLGYGVFLVSPEECERCVSDALSVGYRLIDTAQAYQN' A
#
# COMPACT_ATOMS: atom_id res chain seq x y z
N MET A 1 4.39 13.27 -4.71
CA MET A 1 4.78 11.92 -4.24
C MET A 1 6.10 11.60 -4.90
N GLU A 2 7.13 11.30 -4.11
CA GLU A 2 8.46 10.97 -4.62
C GLU A 2 8.51 9.51 -5.08
N TYR A 3 9.35 9.21 -6.08
CA TYR A 3 9.51 7.87 -6.66
C TYR A 3 10.97 7.50 -6.74
N ILE A 4 11.26 6.21 -6.52
CA ILE A 4 12.55 5.60 -6.85
C ILE A 4 12.40 4.69 -8.06
N THR A 5 13.43 4.62 -8.89
CA THR A 5 13.50 3.65 -9.98
C THR A 5 14.17 2.39 -9.46
N LEU A 6 13.44 1.27 -9.48
CA LEU A 6 13.98 -0.04 -9.14
C LEU A 6 14.97 -0.52 -10.21
N SER A 7 15.78 -1.53 -9.88
CA SER A 7 16.78 -2.09 -10.82
C SER A 7 16.17 -2.65 -12.11
N ASN A 8 14.87 -2.99 -12.09
CA ASN A 8 14.10 -3.43 -13.26
C ASN A 8 13.45 -2.26 -14.05
N GLY A 9 13.78 -1.00 -13.74
CA GLY A 9 13.29 0.19 -14.42
C GLY A 9 11.90 0.67 -14.00
N VAL A 10 11.20 -0.06 -13.11
CA VAL A 10 9.88 0.34 -12.62
C VAL A 10 10.01 1.47 -11.60
N LYS A 11 9.14 2.48 -11.70
CA LYS A 11 9.03 3.54 -10.68
C LYS A 11 8.16 3.07 -9.53
N MET A 12 8.69 3.10 -8.32
CA MET A 12 8.01 2.74 -7.08
C MET A 12 7.85 3.98 -6.20
N PRO A 13 6.66 4.28 -5.66
CA PRO A 13 6.49 5.33 -4.65
C PRO A 13 7.42 5.10 -3.46
N THR A 14 8.07 6.14 -2.97
CA THR A 14 8.94 6.02 -1.78
C THR A 14 8.16 5.86 -0.48
N LEU A 15 6.89 6.27 -0.47
CA LEU A 15 5.97 6.13 0.66
C LEU A 15 4.87 5.12 0.31
N GLY A 16 4.66 4.15 1.21
CA GLY A 16 3.67 3.11 1.09
C GLY A 16 2.71 3.05 2.28
N TYR A 17 1.56 2.41 2.08
CA TYR A 17 0.58 2.10 3.12
C TYR A 17 0.61 0.60 3.39
N GLY A 18 1.07 0.21 4.59
CA GLY A 18 1.12 -1.20 5.00
C GLY A 18 -0.16 -1.63 5.69
N VAL A 19 -0.65 -2.82 5.35
CA VAL A 19 -1.89 -3.36 5.92
C VAL A 19 -1.65 -4.46 6.96
N PHE A 20 -0.42 -4.68 7.40
CA PHE A 20 -0.15 -5.66 8.47
C PHE A 20 -0.91 -5.29 9.75
N LEU A 21 -1.62 -6.26 10.35
CA LEU A 21 -2.49 -6.11 11.52
C LEU A 21 -3.76 -5.25 11.33
N VAL A 22 -4.07 -4.81 10.11
CA VAL A 22 -5.40 -4.25 9.82
C VAL A 22 -6.42 -5.39 9.83
N SER A 23 -7.53 -5.21 10.54
CA SER A 23 -8.60 -6.21 10.61
C SER A 23 -9.23 -6.43 9.22
N PRO A 24 -9.67 -7.65 8.86
CA PRO A 24 -10.33 -7.90 7.58
C PRO A 24 -11.58 -7.02 7.37
N GLU A 25 -12.31 -6.72 8.44
CA GLU A 25 -13.52 -5.89 8.39
C GLU A 25 -13.24 -4.42 8.06
N GLU A 26 -12.03 -3.93 8.36
CA GLU A 26 -11.64 -2.54 8.12
C GLU A 26 -10.70 -2.37 6.93
N CYS A 27 -10.10 -3.44 6.43
CA CYS A 27 -9.05 -3.40 5.40
C CYS A 27 -9.49 -2.65 4.15
N GLU A 28 -10.69 -2.94 3.63
CA GLU A 28 -11.24 -2.27 2.45
C GLU A 28 -11.39 -0.75 2.66
N ARG A 29 -11.95 -0.34 3.80
CA ARG A 29 -12.12 1.07 4.16
C ARG A 29 -10.77 1.76 4.29
N CYS A 30 -9.84 1.17 5.03
CA CYS A 30 -8.49 1.69 5.24
C CYS A 30 -7.71 1.87 3.93
N VAL A 31 -7.76 0.88 3.03
CA VAL A 31 -7.13 0.98 1.71
C VAL A 31 -7.82 2.03 0.85
N SER A 32 -9.16 2.10 0.86
CA SER A 32 -9.91 3.13 0.13
C SER A 32 -9.56 4.55 0.60
N ASP A 33 -9.48 4.75 1.90
CA ASP A 33 -9.08 6.02 2.52
C ASP A 33 -7.65 6.39 2.09
N ALA A 34 -6.70 5.44 2.16
CA ALA A 34 -5.32 5.65 1.73
C ALA A 34 -5.24 6.04 0.24
N LEU A 35 -5.99 5.37 -0.63
CA LEU A 35 -6.07 5.71 -2.05
C LEU A 35 -6.65 7.11 -2.28
N SER A 36 -7.67 7.50 -1.51
CA SER A 36 -8.34 8.80 -1.61
C SER A 36 -7.41 9.97 -1.26
N VAL A 37 -6.50 9.78 -0.30
CA VAL A 37 -5.52 10.80 0.13
C VAL A 37 -4.20 10.73 -0.66
N GLY A 38 -4.11 9.84 -1.65
CA GLY A 38 -3.05 9.85 -2.66
C GLY A 38 -2.01 8.73 -2.57
N TYR A 39 -2.13 7.77 -1.64
CA TYR A 39 -1.23 6.60 -1.63
C TYR A 39 -1.35 5.79 -2.92
N ARG A 40 -0.22 5.30 -3.43
CA ARG A 40 -0.16 4.48 -4.67
C ARG A 40 0.66 3.20 -4.53
N LEU A 41 1.19 2.95 -3.34
CA LEU A 41 1.85 1.69 -2.96
C LEU A 41 1.09 1.16 -1.74
N ILE A 42 0.46 0.00 -1.90
CA ILE A 42 -0.18 -0.74 -0.81
C ILE A 42 0.67 -1.99 -0.57
N ASP A 43 1.21 -2.10 0.64
CA ASP A 43 2.08 -3.19 1.05
C ASP A 43 1.25 -4.30 1.70
N THR A 44 1.18 -5.44 1.02
CA THR A 44 0.33 -6.59 1.38
C THR A 44 1.14 -7.89 1.41
N ALA A 45 0.61 -8.91 2.07
CA ALA A 45 1.14 -10.26 2.01
C ALA A 45 0.00 -11.28 2.22
N GLN A 46 0.12 -12.45 1.60
CA GLN A 46 -0.83 -13.56 1.79
C GLN A 46 -1.02 -13.93 3.27
N ALA A 47 0.05 -13.83 4.07
CA ALA A 47 0.03 -14.17 5.49
C ALA A 47 -0.83 -13.21 6.34
N TYR A 48 -1.18 -12.03 5.83
CA TYR A 48 -1.94 -11.04 6.60
C TYR A 48 -3.43 -11.38 6.69
N GLN A 49 -3.93 -12.19 5.75
CA GLN A 49 -5.31 -12.73 5.73
C GLN A 49 -6.39 -11.65 5.92
N ASN A 50 -6.17 -10.49 5.32
CA ASN A 50 -7.05 -9.33 5.38
C ASN A 50 -7.35 -8.74 4.00
#